data_AF-A0A9E6ULY8-F1
#
_entry.id   AF-A0A9E6ULY8-F1
#
_cell.length_a   1.000
_cell.length_b   1.000
_cell.length_c   1.000
_cell.angle_alpha   90.00
_cell.angle_beta   90.00
_cell.angle_gamma   90.00
#
_symmetry.space_group_name_H-M   'P 1'
#
loop_
_entity.id
_entity.type
_entity.pdbx_description
1 polymer ?
#
loop_
_entity_poly.entity_id
_entity_poly.type
_entity_poly.pdbx_seq_one_letter_code
_entity_poly.pdbx_strand_id
1 'polypeptide(L)' 'MANDRYEIIETADGWAYKIGDAVSDNYPSRQAALIHADLAVGTPGAVKPVDPNSAPEVEEQFDKPTPIIGEGSA' A
#
# COMPACT_ATOMS: atom_id res chain seq x y z
N MET A 1 22.63 14.83 3.54
CA MET A 1 21.77 14.33 4.63
C MET A 1 21.76 12.82 4.52
N ALA A 2 22.61 12.14 5.29
CA ALA A 2 22.54 10.69 5.40
C ALA A 2 21.31 10.38 6.26
N ASN A 3 20.38 9.57 5.76
CA ASN A 3 19.27 9.10 6.58
C ASN A 3 19.83 8.11 7.60
N ASP A 4 20.21 8.57 8.79
CA ASP A 4 20.69 7.77 9.94
C ASP A 4 19.67 6.74 10.48
N ARG A 5 18.62 6.42 9.71
CA ARG A 5 17.57 5.50 10.16
C ARG A 5 17.81 4.06 9.73
N TYR A 6 18.42 3.86 8.56
CA TYR A 6 18.76 2.52 8.06
C TYR A 6 19.98 2.58 7.13
N GLU A 7 20.79 1.53 7.13
CA GLU A 7 21.90 1.32 6.21
C GLU A 7 21.54 0.20 5.24
N ILE A 8 21.82 0.38 3.95
CA ILE A 8 21.66 -0.68 2.94
C ILE A 8 23.01 -1.34 2.71
N ILE A 9 23.05 -2.66 2.87
CA ILE A 9 24.25 -3.47 2.81
C ILE A 9 24.16 -4.37 1.57
N GLU A 10 25.19 -4.36 0.73
CA GLU A 10 25.34 -5.33 -0.36
C GLU A 10 26.02 -6.60 0.17
N THR A 11 25.50 -7.75 -0.24
CA THR A 11 25.90 -9.07 0.23
C THR A 11 26.10 -10.01 -0.96
N ALA A 12 26.73 -11.17 -0.75
CA ALA A 12 26.92 -12.15 -1.81
C ALA A 12 25.60 -12.67 -2.41
N ASP A 13 24.54 -12.72 -1.60
CA ASP A 13 23.22 -13.24 -1.96
C ASP A 13 22.21 -12.15 -2.35
N GLY A 14 22.61 -10.87 -2.34
CA GLY A 14 21.74 -9.74 -2.68
C GLY A 14 21.94 -8.51 -1.79
N TRP A 15 20.86 -7.93 -1.30
CA TRP A 15 20.84 -6.65 -0.58
C TRP A 15 20.10 -6.79 0.74
N ALA A 16 20.67 -6.33 1.85
CA ALA A 16 20.04 -6.31 3.16
C ALA A 16 19.95 -4.87 3.69
N TYR A 17 19.17 -4.65 4.75
CA TYR A 17 19.16 -3.40 5.48
C TYR A 17 19.45 -3.60 6.97
N LYS A 18 20.12 -2.62 7.58
CA LYS A 18 20.44 -2.59 9.01
C LYS A 18 19.78 -1.39 9.66
N ILE A 19 19.05 -1.62 10.76
CA ILE A 19 18.42 -0.57 11.59
C ILE A 19 18.97 -0.70 12.99
N GLY A 20 19.74 0.29 13.44
CA GLY A 20 20.45 0.20 14.72
C GLY A 20 21.41 -0.99 14.73
N ASP A 21 21.12 -2.01 15.54
CA ASP A 21 21.91 -3.25 15.63
C ASP A 21 21.27 -4.45 14.90
N ALA A 22 20.03 -4.33 14.43
CA ALA A 22 19.32 -5.40 13.74
C ALA A 22 19.59 -5.39 12.23
N VAL A 23 19.85 -6.55 11.64
CA VAL A 23 20.04 -6.76 10.19
C VAL A 23 18.88 -7.59 9.64
N SER A 24 18.35 -7.20 8.48
CA SER A 24 17.29 -7.91 7.78
C SER A 24 17.78 -9.14 7.02
N ASP A 25 16.85 -9.97 6.56
CA ASP A 25 17.09 -10.93 5.49
C ASP A 25 17.58 -10.27 4.19
N ASN A 26 18.15 -11.10 3.31
CA ASN A 26 18.67 -10.68 2.01
C ASN A 26 17.54 -10.61 0.99
N TYR A 27 17.48 -9.48 0.29
CA TYR A 27 16.56 -9.21 -0.80
C TYR A 27 17.28 -9.32 -2.15
N PRO A 28 16.60 -9.77 -3.21
CA PRO A 28 17.22 -9.94 -4.53
C PRO A 28 17.62 -8.61 -5.20
N SER A 29 17.10 -7.47 -4.72
CA SER A 29 17.29 -6.16 -5.34
C SER A 29 17.44 -5.05 -4.29
N ARG A 30 18.33 -4.08 -4.56
CA ARG A 30 18.53 -2.88 -3.73
C ARG A 30 17.22 -2.12 -3.45
N GLN A 31 16.35 -2.03 -4.45
CA GLN A 31 15.08 -1.33 -4.34
C GLN A 31 14.11 -2.04 -3.37
N ALA A 32 14.13 -3.37 -3.31
CA ALA A 32 13.32 -4.13 -2.36
C ALA A 32 13.84 -3.91 -0.93
N ALA A 33 15.15 -4.00 -0.71
CA ALA A 33 15.75 -3.70 0.60
C ALA A 33 15.41 -2.27 1.07
N LEU A 34 15.43 -1.27 0.19
CA LEU A 34 15.05 0.10 0.51
C LEU A 34 13.58 0.25 0.94
N ILE A 35 12.64 -0.35 0.20
CA ILE A 35 11.20 -0.27 0.52
C ILE A 35 10.94 -0.92 1.88
N HIS A 36 11.53 -2.10 2.12
CA HIS A 36 11.36 -2.79 3.39
C HIS A 36 12.05 -2.06 4.55
N ALA A 37 13.21 -1.45 4.32
CA ALA A 37 13.87 -0.61 5.31
C ALA A 37 13.02 0.62 5.69
N ASP A 38 12.40 1.29 4.71
CA ASP A 38 11.54 2.44 4.95
C ASP A 38 10.27 2.07 5.73
N LEU A 39 9.66 0.92 5.38
CA LEU A 39 8.53 0.35 6.13
C LEU A 39 8.91 -0.04 7.55
N ALA A 40 10.09 -0.65 7.75
CA ALA A 40 10.56 -1.12 9.05
C ALA A 40 10.94 0.03 9.99
N VAL A 41 11.52 1.11 9.45
CA VAL A 41 11.79 2.34 10.20
C VAL A 41 10.51 3.14 10.48
N GLY A 42 9.47 2.91 9.69
CA GLY A 42 8.19 3.58 9.83
C GLY A 42 8.29 5.03 9.36
N THR A 43 7.84 5.30 8.15
CA THR A 43 7.05 6.50 7.94
C THR A 43 5.67 6.25 8.57
N PRO A 44 5.30 6.91 9.69
CA PRO A 44 3.94 6.82 10.25
C PRO A 44 2.93 7.57 9.36
N GLY A 45 2.74 7.13 8.11
CA GLY A 45 1.86 7.84 7.18
C GLY A 45 1.65 7.30 5.76
N ALA A 46 2.22 6.16 5.35
CA ALA A 46 2.09 5.69 3.95
C ALA A 46 1.37 4.34 3.76
N VAL A 47 0.79 3.76 4.81
CA VAL A 47 -0.26 2.75 4.64
C VAL A 47 -1.53 3.28 5.30
N LYS A 48 -2.34 4.03 4.52
CA LYS A 48 -3.78 3.97 4.80
C LYS A 48 -4.11 2.48 4.72
N PRO A 49 -4.71 1.85 5.75
CA PRO A 49 -5.24 0.51 5.57
C PRO A 49 -6.13 0.59 4.33
N VAL A 50 -5.75 -0.11 3.27
CA VAL A 50 -6.70 -0.42 2.21
C VAL A 50 -7.71 -1.31 2.90
N ASP A 51 -8.81 -0.70 3.32
CA ASP A 51 -9.92 -1.45 3.88
C ASP A 51 -10.29 -2.49 2.80
N PRO A 52 -10.19 -3.80 3.08
CA PRO A 52 -10.45 -4.83 2.09
C PRO A 52 -11.94 -4.86 1.66
N ASN A 53 -12.82 -4.03 2.25
CA ASN A 53 -14.19 -3.79 1.81
C ASN A 53 -14.38 -2.47 1.04
N SER A 54 -13.31 -1.71 0.73
CA SER A 54 -13.37 -0.71 -0.32
C SER A 54 -13.37 -1.44 -1.67
N ALA A 55 -14.52 -2.00 -2.03
CA ALA A 55 -14.79 -2.40 -3.40
C ALA A 55 -14.46 -1.20 -4.32
N PRO A 56 -13.91 -1.42 -5.53
CA PRO A 56 -14.03 -0.38 -6.53
C PRO A 56 -15.51 -0.12 -6.67
N GLU A 57 -15.98 1.07 -6.27
CA GLU A 57 -17.31 1.52 -6.61
C GLU A 57 -17.30 1.61 -8.14
N VAL A 58 -17.65 0.50 -8.78
CA VAL A 58 -18.11 0.52 -10.15
C VAL A 58 -19.30 1.44 -10.09
N GLU A 59 -19.14 2.67 -10.58
CA GLU A 59 -20.27 3.51 -10.92
C GLU A 59 -21.02 2.74 -12.02
N GLU A 60 -21.86 1.82 -11.58
CA GLU A 60 -22.86 1.13 -12.36
C GLU A 60 -23.85 2.22 -12.74
N GLN A 61 -23.54 2.87 -13.87
CA GLN A 61 -24.36 3.83 -14.57
C GLN A 61 -25.58 3.09 -15.12
N PHE A 62 -26.43 2.59 -14.22
CA PHE A 62 -27.72 1.98 -14.56
C PHE A 62 -28.74 3.11 -14.72
N ASP A 63 -28.96 3.37 -16.00
CA ASP A 63 -30.06 4.08 -16.63
C ASP A 63 -31.35 4.14 -15.78
N LYS A 64 -31.68 5.36 -15.33
CA LYS A 64 -32.99 5.92 -14.93
C LYS A 64 -34.00 5.05 -14.15
N PRO A 65 -34.63 5.59 -13.07
CA PRO A 65 -35.83 4.97 -12.53
C PRO A 65 -36.97 5.08 -13.56
N THR A 66 -37.53 3.94 -13.95
CA THR A 66 -38.86 3.90 -14.57
C THR A 66 -39.90 3.99 -13.46
N PRO A 67 -40.70 5.07 -13.33
CA PRO A 67 -41.82 5.05 -12.42
C PRO A 67 -42.95 4.22 -13.04
N ILE A 68 -43.20 3.04 -12.46
CA ILE A 68 -44.48 2.34 -12.57
C ILE A 68 -45.38 2.80 -11.43
N ILE A 69 -46.35 3.68 -11.70
CA ILE A 69 -47.50 3.85 -10.80
C ILE A 69 -48.73 4.08 -11.69
N GLY A 70 -49.59 3.07 -11.74
CA GLY A 70 -50.95 3.22 -12.22
C GLY A 70 -51.86 3.77 -11.14
N GLU A 71 -53.10 4.06 -11.56
CA GLU A 71 -54.29 4.36 -10.77
C GLU A 71 -54.60 5.85 -10.52
N GLY A 72 -55.80 6.27 -10.96
CA GLY A 72 -56.55 7.36 -10.33
C GLY A 72 -56.92 8.58 -11.20
N SER A 73 -58.06 8.48 -11.88
CA SER A 73 -59.13 9.50 -12.00
C SER A 73 -58.83 11.01 -11.88
N ALA A 74 -59.20 11.77 -12.92
CA ALA A 74 -60.18 12.87 -12.88
C ALA A 74 -60.46 13.40 -14.31
#